data_AF-A0A3L7S319-F1
#
_entry.id   AF-A0A3L7S319-F1
#
_cell.length_a   1.000
_cell.length_b   1.000
_cell.length_c   1.000
_cell.angle_alpha   90.00
_cell.angle_beta   90.00
_cell.angle_gamma   90.00
#
_symmetry.space_group_name_H-M   'P 1'
#
loop_
_entity.id
_entity.type
_entity.pdbx_description
1 polymer ?
#
loop_
_entity_poly.entity_id
_entity_poly.type
_entity_poly.pdbx_seq_one_letter_code
_entity_poly.pdbx_strand_id
1 'polypeptide(L)'
;MREISDMGWRVSPADVERIVPFELLLDRMAESRQADWIQHRRALHTKPEPSGQERETTAHIVSRLKELGISGRVPDRGVGVIADLVLGSPAANAPLI
;
A
#
# COMPACT_ATOMS: atom_id res chain seq x y z
N MET A 1 -5.59 12.30 -40.65
CA MET A 1 -4.79 11.28 -39.95
C MET A 1 -3.56 11.99 -39.41
N ARG A 2 -3.56 12.42 -38.14
CA ARG A 2 -2.38 13.11 -37.58
C ARG A 2 -1.39 12.06 -37.13
N GLU A 3 -0.17 12.19 -37.64
CA GLU A 3 1.00 11.45 -37.18
C GLU A 3 1.13 11.63 -35.67
N ILE A 4 1.04 10.51 -34.96
CA ILE A 4 1.41 10.42 -33.57
C ILE A 4 2.94 10.63 -33.58
N SER A 5 3.47 11.65 -32.91
CA SER A 5 4.90 11.98 -32.89
C SER A 5 5.38 12.12 -31.44
N ASP A 6 6.53 11.49 -31.16
CA ASP A 6 7.55 11.84 -30.17
C ASP A 6 7.18 12.26 -28.74
N MET A 7 6.40 11.44 -28.02
CA MET A 7 6.51 11.36 -26.55
C MET A 7 6.46 9.89 -26.12
N GLY A 8 7.49 9.44 -25.39
CA GLY A 8 7.86 8.04 -25.11
C GLY A 8 6.93 7.22 -24.20
N TRP A 9 5.62 7.42 -24.27
CA TRP A 9 4.62 6.62 -23.55
C TRP A 9 3.52 6.12 -24.51
N ARG A 10 3.89 5.47 -25.62
CA ARG A 10 2.87 4.89 -26.49
C ARG A 10 2.36 3.58 -25.90
N VAL A 11 1.16 3.64 -25.33
CA VAL A 11 0.30 2.48 -25.05
C VAL A 11 0.17 1.68 -26.36
N SER A 12 0.73 0.48 -26.39
CA SER A 12 0.59 -0.46 -27.51
C SER A 12 -0.82 -1.08 -27.51
N PRO A 13 -1.28 -1.67 -28.63
CA PRO A 13 -2.55 -2.40 -28.64
C PRO A 13 -2.60 -3.53 -27.59
N ALA A 14 -1.48 -4.18 -27.30
CA ALA A 14 -1.37 -5.20 -26.26
C ALA A 14 -1.38 -4.64 -24.83
N ASP A 15 -1.19 -3.34 -24.65
CA ASP A 15 -1.33 -2.65 -23.37
C ASP A 15 -2.82 -2.43 -23.05
N VAL A 16 -3.66 -2.18 -24.06
CA VAL A 16 -5.10 -1.91 -23.90
C VAL A 16 -5.83 -3.08 -23.21
N GLU A 17 -5.50 -4.32 -23.55
CA GLU A 17 -6.06 -5.52 -22.93
C GLU A 17 -5.63 -5.71 -21.46
N ARG A 18 -4.58 -5.00 -21.02
CA ARG A 18 -4.04 -5.05 -19.64
C ARG A 18 -4.42 -3.84 -18.79
N ILE A 19 -5.12 -2.85 -19.36
CA ILE A 19 -5.62 -1.70 -18.62
C ILE A 19 -6.80 -2.16 -17.77
N VAL A 20 -6.56 -2.31 -16.47
CA VAL A 20 -7.63 -2.38 -15.49
C VAL A 20 -7.90 -0.93 -15.06
N PRO A 21 -9.16 -0.45 -15.08
CA PRO A 21 -9.46 0.84 -14.49
C PRO A 21 -8.97 0.85 -13.04
N PHE A 22 -8.00 1.72 -12.75
CA PHE A 22 -7.28 1.72 -11.48
C PHE A 22 -8.24 1.78 -10.27
N GLU A 23 -9.29 2.58 -10.38
CA GLU A 23 -10.35 2.69 -9.37
C GLU A 23 -11.02 1.34 -9.06
N LEU A 24 -11.33 0.53 -10.08
CA LEU A 24 -11.94 -0.80 -9.87
C LEU A 24 -10.97 -1.77 -9.17
N LEU A 25 -9.66 -1.62 -9.41
CA LEU A 25 -8.65 -2.41 -8.70
C LEU A 25 -8.60 -2.00 -7.23
N LEU A 26 -8.60 -0.69 -6.94
CA LEU A 26 -8.63 -0.16 -5.57
C LEU A 26 -9.88 -0.60 -4.81
N ASP A 27 -11.06 -0.51 -5.43
CA ASP A 27 -12.32 -0.94 -4.84
C ASP A 27 -12.28 -2.42 -4.47
N ARG A 28 -11.87 -3.30 -5.39
CA ARG A 28 -11.70 -4.74 -5.09
C ARG A 28 -10.69 -4.98 -3.98
N MET A 29 -9.59 -4.22 -3.96
CA MET A 29 -8.59 -4.33 -2.90
C MET A 29 -9.12 -3.90 -1.54
N ALA A 30 -9.97 -2.86 -1.49
CA ALA A 30 -10.62 -2.37 -0.29
C ALA A 30 -11.69 -3.35 0.19
N GLU A 31 -12.60 -3.77 -0.68
CA GLU A 31 -13.67 -4.73 -0.37
C GLU A 31 -13.10 -6.03 0.22
N SER A 32 -12.07 -6.60 -0.42
CA SER A 32 -11.44 -7.84 0.05
C SER A 32 -10.74 -7.73 1.41
N ARG A 33 -10.40 -6.51 1.87
CA ARG A 33 -9.68 -6.26 3.13
C ARG A 33 -10.52 -5.58 4.20
N GLN A 34 -11.75 -5.17 3.87
CA GLN A 34 -12.58 -4.34 4.73
C GLN A 34 -12.85 -4.98 6.09
N ALA A 35 -13.18 -6.28 6.11
CA ALA A 35 -13.46 -6.99 7.35
C ALA A 35 -12.25 -6.97 8.30
N ASP A 36 -11.06 -7.27 7.79
CA ASP A 36 -9.80 -7.25 8.54
C ASP A 36 -9.49 -5.84 9.07
N TRP A 37 -9.64 -4.81 8.23
CA TRP A 37 -9.44 -3.42 8.65
C TRP A 37 -10.39 -2.99 9.77
N ILE A 38 -11.67 -3.38 9.68
CA ILE A 38 -12.65 -3.11 10.74
C ILE A 38 -12.24 -3.82 12.04
N GLN A 39 -11.79 -5.09 11.96
CA GLN A 39 -11.34 -5.85 13.12
C GLN A 39 -10.11 -5.20 13.77
N HIS A 40 -9.10 -4.82 12.99
CA HIS A 40 -7.89 -4.14 13.48
C HIS A 40 -8.24 -2.81 14.15
N ARG A 41 -9.08 -1.99 13.50
CA ARG A 41 -9.54 -0.71 14.07
C ARG A 41 -10.25 -0.94 15.40
N ARG A 42 -11.15 -1.93 15.49
CA ARG A 42 -11.85 -2.26 16.74
C ARG A 42 -10.87 -2.69 17.83
N ALA A 43 -9.91 -3.56 17.52
CA ALA A 43 -8.90 -4.00 18.47
C ALA A 43 -8.10 -2.81 19.05
N LEU A 44 -7.57 -1.94 18.19
CA LEU A 44 -6.84 -0.74 18.64
C LEU A 44 -7.74 0.20 19.45
N HIS A 45 -9.00 0.38 19.03
CA HIS A 45 -9.93 1.29 19.70
C HIS A 45 -10.39 0.80 21.08
N THR A 46 -10.29 -0.50 21.38
CA THR A 46 -10.59 -1.01 22.73
C THR A 46 -9.52 -0.66 23.77
N LYS A 47 -8.33 -0.26 23.33
CA LYS A 47 -7.19 0.11 24.17
C LYS A 47 -6.55 1.40 23.68
N PRO A 48 -7.25 2.56 23.81
CA PRO A 48 -6.69 3.81 23.35
C PRO A 48 -5.43 4.16 24.18
N GLU A 49 -4.33 4.44 23.48
CA GLU A 49 -3.11 4.94 24.10
C GLU A 49 -3.06 6.47 23.98
N PRO A 50 -2.71 7.20 25.07
CA PRO A 50 -2.54 8.64 25.01
C PRO A 50 -1.40 9.06 24.08
N SER A 51 -1.42 10.33 23.68
CA SER A 51 -0.37 10.87 22.82
C SER A 51 1.02 10.74 23.45
N GLY A 52 1.96 10.16 22.70
CA GLY A 52 3.33 9.90 23.13
C GLY A 52 3.51 8.63 23.97
N GLN A 53 2.46 7.82 24.14
CA GLN A 53 2.47 6.56 24.89
C GLN A 53 2.05 5.36 24.03
N GLU A 54 1.99 5.51 22.71
CA GLU A 54 1.42 4.55 21.75
C GLU A 54 2.33 3.33 21.48
N ARG A 55 2.82 2.68 22.54
CA ARG A 55 3.81 1.59 22.46
C ARG A 55 3.19 0.31 21.90
N GLU A 56 2.00 -0.07 22.36
CA GLU A 56 1.29 -1.26 21.85
C GLU A 56 0.88 -1.04 20.39
N THR A 57 0.36 0.15 20.07
CA THR A 57 0.02 0.55 18.70
C THR A 57 1.25 0.52 17.80
N THR A 58 2.38 1.05 18.28
CA THR A 58 3.67 1.01 17.55
C THR A 58 4.11 -0.42 17.27
N ALA A 59 4.10 -1.29 18.29
CA ALA A 59 4.46 -2.70 18.14
C ALA A 59 3.53 -3.43 17.17
N HIS A 60 2.22 -3.12 17.20
CA HIS A 60 1.25 -3.67 16.27
C HIS A 60 1.58 -3.31 14.82
N ILE A 61 1.87 -2.04 14.53
CA ILE A 61 2.21 -1.60 13.18
C ILE A 61 3.53 -2.22 12.71
N VAL A 62 4.54 -2.31 13.58
CA VAL A 62 5.82 -2.99 13.27
C VAL A 62 5.61 -4.45 12.89
N SER A 63 4.79 -5.19 13.68
CA SER A 63 4.44 -6.58 13.37
C SER A 63 3.79 -6.69 11.99
N ARG A 64 2.84 -5.80 11.68
CA ARG A 64 2.12 -5.82 10.42
C ARG A 64 3.01 -5.50 9.22
N LEU A 65 3.92 -4.54 9.36
CA LEU A 65 4.91 -4.23 8.33
C LEU A 65 5.83 -5.43 8.08
N LYS A 66 6.29 -6.08 9.15
CA LYS A 66 7.14 -7.28 9.06
C LYS A 66 6.44 -8.44 8.33
N GLU A 67 5.15 -8.66 8.58
CA GLU A 67 4.35 -9.67 7.87
C GLU A 67 4.27 -9.40 6.35
N LEU A 68 4.34 -8.13 5.96
CA LEU A 68 4.37 -7.70 4.56
C LEU A 68 5.79 -7.69 3.96
N GLY A 69 6.80 -8.12 4.71
CA GLY A 69 8.21 -8.06 4.31
C GLY A 69 8.80 -6.64 4.31
N ILE A 70 8.10 -5.67 4.91
CA ILE A 70 8.54 -4.29 5.01
C ILE A 70 9.29 -4.09 6.32
N SER A 71 10.52 -3.60 6.22
CA SER A 71 11.35 -3.31 7.41
C SER A 71 10.98 -1.95 7.98
N GLY A 72 10.44 -1.94 9.20
CA GLY A 72 10.16 -0.72 9.96
C GLY A 72 11.21 -0.47 11.04
N ARG A 73 11.54 0.80 11.29
CA ARG A 73 12.37 1.27 12.41
C ARG A 73 11.53 2.09 13.39
N VAL A 74 11.71 1.84 14.68
CA VAL A 74 11.09 2.61 15.78
C VAL A 74 12.13 3.61 16.30
N PRO A 75 11.81 4.92 16.41
CA PRO A 75 12.71 5.92 16.99
C PRO A 75 13.03 5.64 18.46
N ASP A 76 14.10 6.23 18.99
CA ASP A 76 14.56 6.03 20.39
C ASP A 76 13.49 6.33 21.45
N ARG A 77 12.52 7.19 21.13
CA ARG A 77 11.38 7.49 21.99
C ARG A 77 10.47 6.27 22.25
N GLY A 78 10.58 5.22 21.43
CA GLY A 78 9.82 3.98 21.55
C GLY A 78 8.38 4.05 21.04
N VAL A 79 8.01 5.11 20.32
CA VAL A 79 6.69 5.31 19.71
C VAL A 79 6.84 5.80 18.28
N GLY A 80 5.89 5.42 17.43
CA GLY A 80 5.91 5.66 15.99
C GLY A 80 6.77 4.65 15.23
N VAL A 81 6.59 4.58 13.92
CA VAL A 81 7.39 3.72 13.04
C VAL A 81 7.66 4.45 11.73
N ILE A 82 8.87 4.28 11.21
CA ILE A 82 9.29 4.75 9.90
C ILE A 82 9.61 3.52 9.07
N ALA A 83 9.07 3.42 7.87
CA ALA A 83 9.33 2.31 6.97
C ALA A 83 9.40 2.81 5.53
N ASP A 84 10.33 2.23 4.77
CA ASP A 84 10.50 2.52 3.35
C ASP A 84 9.90 1.37 2.53
N LEU A 85 9.05 1.70 1.56
CA LEU A 85 8.52 0.75 0.59
C LEU A 85 9.28 0.92 -0.72
N VAL A 86 10.16 -0.04 -1.02
CA VAL A 86 10.88 -0.08 -2.29
C VAL A 86 10.06 -0.89 -3.28
N LEU A 87 9.34 -0.18 -4.15
CA LEU A 87 8.68 -0.76 -5.31
C LEU A 87 9.77 -0.93 -6.38
N GLY A 88 10.20 -2.17 -6.63
CA GLY A 88 11.24 -2.46 -7.63
C GLY A 88 10.81 -2.08 -9.06
N SER A 89 11.53 -2.57 -10.05
CA SER A 89 11.13 -2.36 -11.45
C SER A 89 9.93 -3.25 -11.79
N PRO A 90 8.86 -2.71 -12.39
CA PRO A 90 7.73 -3.53 -12.85
C PRO A 90 8.19 -4.51 -13.94
N ALA A 91 7.65 -5.73 -13.91
CA ALA A 91 7.86 -6.68 -14.99
C ALA A 91 7.19 -6.19 -16.28
N ALA A 92 7.68 -6.63 -17.44
CA ALA A 92 7.14 -6.22 -18.75
C ALA A 92 5.64 -6.56 -18.92
N ASN A 93 5.14 -7.55 -18.18
CA ASN A 93 3.74 -7.98 -18.18
C ASN A 93 2.91 -7.43 -17.00
N ALA A 94 3.48 -6.54 -16.18
CA ALA A 94 2.72 -5.92 -15.10
C ALA A 94 1.50 -5.15 -15.66
N PRO A 95 0.38 -5.09 -14.91
CA PRO A 95 -0.74 -4.24 -15.27
C PRO A 95 -0.27 -2.79 -15.43
N LEU A 96 -0.80 -2.12 -16.44
CA LEU A 96 -0.65 -0.67 -16.56
C LEU A 96 -1.80 -0.04 -15.76
N ILE A 97 -1.42 0.88 -14.88
CA ILE A 97 -2.30 1.60 -13.94
C ILE A 97 -2.27 3.07 -14.26
#